data_AF-A0A5C9DKF8-F1
#
_entry.id   AF-A0A5C9DKF8-F1
#
_cell.length_a   1.000
_cell.length_b   1.000
_cell.length_c   1.000
_cell.angle_alpha   90.00
_cell.angle_beta   90.00
_cell.angle_gamma   90.00
#
_symmetry.space_group_name_H-M   'P 1'
#
loop_
_entity.id
_entity.type
_entity.pdbx_description
1 polymer ?
#
loop_
_entity_poly.entity_id
_entity_poly.type
_entity_poly.pdbx_seq_one_letter_code
_entity_poly.pdbx_strand_id
1 'polypeptide(L)'
;MAGVSVNLSNGVTVTTAPDGSYTFTQLFAQPYTVGSGEVEGFYRTSPASLTVTASAQNVNFGFTYETISGFVFYDANSNGVRDAGEPALPNVNVTLDKDGTALTVTSAADGSYGFSYLLAKNYQVTVADLEGFVHSSPAVQNPLATAGNVNFGFFINYDWLNGKTANGFTIGYWKNNVDKAIANRTNGIQVSKATLLNYLGTLSTFALSPLNFPASDVGLKQASAVLSKTGSASIDLLAKQLVASEFNFASGAYIGGNALATYYFLYQGEYMHLNASSFSSAQLLAQKDRYDAYNNSHGGAVLF
;
A
#
# COMPACT_ATOMS: atom_id res chain seq x y z
N MET A 1 9.26 -5.24 32.52
CA MET A 1 8.01 -5.49 31.78
C MET A 1 6.88 -5.64 32.77
N ALA A 2 5.72 -5.03 32.52
CA ALA A 2 4.58 -5.05 33.43
C ALA A 2 3.78 -6.35 33.36
N GLY A 3 3.07 -6.70 34.42
CA GLY A 3 2.07 -7.79 34.39
C GLY A 3 2.65 -9.21 34.40
N VAL A 4 3.97 -9.37 34.45
CA VAL A 4 4.66 -10.66 34.52
C VAL A 4 4.62 -11.19 35.95
N SER A 5 4.19 -12.43 36.13
CA SER A 5 4.25 -13.12 37.43
C SER A 5 5.69 -13.46 37.81
N VAL A 6 6.05 -13.27 39.07
CA VAL A 6 7.32 -13.69 39.67
C VAL A 6 7.00 -14.53 40.91
N ASN A 7 7.63 -15.69 41.01
CA ASN A 7 7.34 -16.71 42.00
C ASN A 7 8.56 -17.00 42.86
N LEU A 8 8.34 -17.18 44.16
CA LEU A 8 9.32 -17.71 45.10
C LEU A 8 9.10 -19.22 45.33
N SER A 9 10.16 -19.93 45.68
CA SER A 9 10.11 -21.37 46.03
C SER A 9 9.24 -21.71 47.23
N ASN A 10 8.84 -20.73 48.04
CA ASN A 10 7.88 -20.90 49.14
C ASN A 10 6.41 -20.74 48.69
N GLY A 11 6.16 -20.59 47.39
CA GLY A 11 4.81 -20.48 46.80
C GLY A 11 4.26 -19.05 46.75
N VAL A 12 5.00 -18.04 47.21
CA VAL A 12 4.56 -16.64 47.09
C VAL A 12 4.74 -16.16 45.65
N THR A 13 3.69 -15.56 45.09
CA THR A 13 3.70 -14.97 43.75
C THR A 13 3.37 -13.49 43.83
N VAL A 14 4.10 -12.68 43.07
CA VAL A 14 3.81 -11.25 42.85
C VAL A 14 3.76 -10.97 41.36
N THR A 15 3.06 -9.92 40.97
CA THR A 15 3.03 -9.44 39.58
C THR A 15 3.86 -8.17 39.47
N THR A 16 4.66 -8.07 38.42
CA THR A 16 5.47 -6.88 38.13
C THR A 16 4.59 -5.64 37.87
N ALA A 17 5.04 -4.49 38.39
CA ALA A 17 4.42 -3.18 38.23
C ALA A 17 4.59 -2.64 36.79
N PRO A 18 3.94 -1.52 36.40
CA PRO A 18 4.07 -0.93 35.07
C PRO A 18 5.51 -0.66 34.59
N ASP A 19 6.41 -0.33 35.52
CA ASP A 19 7.84 -0.13 35.27
C ASP A 19 8.64 -1.44 35.22
N GLY A 20 8.01 -2.58 35.49
CA GLY A 20 8.61 -3.91 35.55
C GLY A 20 9.21 -4.28 36.90
N SER A 21 9.11 -3.43 37.91
CA SER A 21 9.61 -3.72 39.26
C SER A 21 8.72 -4.75 39.97
N TYR A 22 9.30 -5.47 40.92
CA TYR A 22 8.60 -6.35 41.85
C TYR A 22 9.36 -6.44 43.16
N THR A 23 8.65 -6.70 44.25
CA THR A 23 9.26 -6.79 45.59
C THR A 23 8.64 -7.94 46.36
N PHE A 24 9.48 -8.72 47.04
CA PHE A 24 9.07 -9.65 48.08
C PHE A 24 9.53 -9.11 49.43
N THR A 25 8.62 -9.04 50.40
CA THR A 25 8.91 -8.56 51.76
C THR A 25 8.74 -9.67 52.79
N GLN A 26 9.26 -9.47 54.01
CA GLN A 26 9.06 -10.37 55.15
C GLN A 26 9.61 -11.79 54.91
N LEU A 27 10.79 -11.89 54.30
CA LEU A 27 11.46 -13.16 54.03
C LEU A 27 12.45 -13.50 55.16
N PHE A 28 12.56 -14.78 55.49
CA PHE A 28 13.60 -15.26 56.41
C PHE A 28 14.97 -15.24 55.73
N ALA A 29 16.06 -15.14 56.50
CA ALA A 29 17.42 -15.12 55.97
C ALA A 29 17.90 -16.52 55.52
N GLN A 30 17.28 -17.04 54.46
CA GLN A 30 17.57 -18.34 53.86
C GLN A 30 17.59 -18.25 52.33
N PRO A 31 18.11 -19.26 51.62
CA PRO A 31 18.02 -19.32 50.17
C PRO A 31 16.57 -19.48 49.68
N TYR A 32 16.21 -18.71 48.66
CA TYR A 32 14.99 -18.84 47.89
C TYR A 32 15.32 -18.97 46.41
N THR A 33 14.56 -19.80 45.69
CA THR A 33 14.57 -19.75 44.22
C THR A 33 13.49 -18.78 43.78
N VAL A 34 13.91 -17.73 43.08
CA VAL A 34 13.04 -16.73 42.45
C VAL A 34 12.94 -17.08 40.97
N GLY A 35 11.75 -17.13 40.40
CA GLY A 35 11.56 -17.38 38.97
C GLY A 35 10.48 -16.50 38.37
N SER A 36 10.68 -16.10 37.12
CA SER A 36 9.64 -15.39 36.35
C SER A 36 8.65 -16.38 35.71
N GLY A 37 7.45 -15.89 35.39
CA GLY A 37 6.50 -16.55 34.49
C GLY A 37 6.93 -16.37 33.02
N GLU A 38 6.23 -17.06 32.12
CA GLU A 38 6.39 -16.84 30.68
C GLU A 38 5.60 -15.61 30.25
N VAL A 39 6.02 -15.01 29.14
CA VAL A 39 5.36 -13.86 28.54
C VAL A 39 5.10 -14.21 27.08
N GLU A 40 3.83 -14.18 26.67
CA GLU A 40 3.46 -14.54 25.31
C GLU A 40 4.15 -13.65 24.29
N GLY A 41 4.79 -14.25 23.28
CA GLY A 41 5.51 -13.53 22.24
C GLY A 41 6.91 -13.07 22.61
N PHE A 42 7.41 -13.44 23.80
CA PHE A 42 8.77 -13.15 24.23
C PHE A 42 9.50 -14.44 24.59
N TYR A 43 10.80 -14.47 24.31
CA TYR A 43 11.69 -15.52 24.80
C TYR A 43 12.66 -14.96 25.83
N ARG A 44 13.06 -15.83 26.77
CA ARG A 44 13.96 -15.46 27.86
C ARG A 44 15.39 -15.34 27.35
N THR A 45 16.07 -14.30 27.82
CA THR A 45 17.52 -14.09 27.61
C THR A 45 18.33 -14.29 28.89
N SER A 46 17.65 -14.49 30.02
CA SER A 46 18.23 -14.85 31.31
C SER A 46 17.71 -16.24 31.77
N PRO A 47 18.32 -16.84 32.81
CA PRO A 47 17.79 -18.04 33.43
C PRO A 47 16.32 -17.87 33.88
N ALA A 48 15.53 -18.94 33.78
CA ALA A 48 14.12 -18.96 34.21
C ALA A 48 13.96 -18.69 35.71
N SER A 49 14.94 -19.11 36.50
CA SER A 49 15.01 -18.89 37.93
C SER A 49 16.45 -18.75 38.41
N LEU A 50 16.61 -18.10 39.56
CA LEU A 50 17.87 -17.88 40.25
C LEU A 50 17.67 -18.19 41.73
N THR A 51 18.62 -18.88 42.34
CA THR A 51 18.64 -19.08 43.79
C THR A 51 19.42 -17.95 44.45
N VAL A 52 18.77 -17.25 45.36
CA VAL A 52 19.34 -16.09 46.08
C VAL A 52 19.04 -16.18 47.57
N THR A 53 19.90 -15.63 48.40
CA THR A 53 19.59 -15.41 49.83
C THR A 53 18.77 -14.13 49.96
N ALA A 54 17.87 -14.05 50.95
CA ALA A 54 16.95 -12.92 51.20
C ALA A 54 17.61 -11.57 51.60
N SER A 55 18.86 -11.35 51.17
CA SER A 55 19.59 -10.08 51.20
C SER A 55 19.94 -9.57 49.78
N ALA A 56 19.65 -10.35 48.74
CA ALA A 56 19.94 -9.97 47.36
C ALA A 56 19.09 -8.78 46.91
N GLN A 57 19.75 -7.72 46.44
CA GLN A 57 19.15 -6.60 45.73
C GLN A 57 19.35 -6.86 44.23
N ASN A 58 18.30 -6.82 43.42
CA ASN A 58 18.33 -6.93 41.94
C ASN A 58 18.39 -8.34 41.34
N VAL A 59 17.38 -9.18 41.61
CA VAL A 59 17.09 -10.32 40.74
C VAL A 59 16.35 -9.80 39.51
N ASN A 60 16.92 -9.97 38.33
CA ASN A 60 16.35 -9.48 37.07
C ASN A 60 16.14 -10.63 36.09
N PHE A 61 15.05 -10.57 35.33
CA PHE A 61 14.73 -11.53 34.28
C PHE A 61 14.64 -10.81 32.94
N GLY A 62 15.46 -11.26 31.97
CA GLY A 62 15.53 -10.70 30.63
C GLY A 62 14.56 -11.40 29.69
N PHE A 63 13.83 -10.59 28.91
CA PHE A 63 12.92 -11.03 27.86
C PHE A 63 13.16 -10.19 26.60
N THR A 64 13.08 -10.82 25.45
CA THR A 64 13.12 -10.15 24.14
C THR A 64 12.15 -10.80 23.16
N TYR A 65 11.96 -10.19 22.00
CA TYR A 65 11.10 -10.70 20.94
C TYR A 65 11.69 -10.38 19.57
N GLU A 66 11.20 -11.06 18.54
CA GLU A 66 11.54 -10.81 17.14
C GLU A 66 10.41 -10.11 16.38
N THR A 67 10.74 -9.60 15.20
CA THR A 67 9.81 -8.89 14.33
C THR A 67 9.93 -9.33 12.88
N ILE A 68 8.79 -9.56 12.23
CA ILE A 68 8.71 -9.68 10.77
C ILE A 68 8.21 -8.37 10.21
N SER A 69 8.84 -7.86 9.14
CA SER A 69 8.37 -6.67 8.44
C SER A 69 8.67 -6.74 6.95
N GLY A 70 7.93 -5.95 6.18
CA GLY A 70 8.11 -5.85 4.75
C GLY A 70 7.19 -4.82 4.12
N PHE A 71 7.09 -4.88 2.79
CA PHE A 71 6.30 -3.96 1.98
C PHE A 71 5.36 -4.71 1.05
N VAL A 72 4.16 -4.17 0.89
CA VAL A 72 3.26 -4.51 -0.22
C VAL A 72 3.43 -3.42 -1.28
N PHE A 73 3.70 -3.80 -2.52
CA PHE A 73 4.07 -2.84 -3.58
C PHE A 73 3.60 -3.28 -4.97
N TYR A 74 3.34 -2.29 -5.82
CA TYR A 74 3.07 -2.51 -7.23
C TYR A 74 4.38 -2.74 -7.96
N ASP A 75 4.59 -3.98 -8.35
CA ASP A 75 5.74 -4.45 -9.10
C ASP A 75 5.53 -4.15 -10.58
N ALA A 76 6.04 -3.01 -11.01
CA ALA A 76 5.76 -2.45 -12.32
C ALA A 76 6.44 -3.23 -13.44
N ASN A 77 7.53 -3.94 -13.13
CA ASN A 77 8.29 -4.75 -14.08
C ASN A 77 8.05 -6.27 -13.90
N SER A 78 7.25 -6.65 -12.90
CA SER A 78 6.84 -8.02 -12.58
C SER A 78 8.01 -8.96 -12.23
N ASN A 79 9.07 -8.45 -11.60
CA ASN A 79 10.27 -9.23 -11.27
C ASN A 79 10.25 -9.88 -9.87
N GLY A 80 9.23 -9.60 -9.06
CA GLY A 80 9.04 -10.08 -7.70
C GLY A 80 9.88 -9.36 -6.63
N VAL A 81 10.57 -8.28 -7.00
CA VAL A 81 11.49 -7.51 -6.16
C VAL A 81 11.02 -6.06 -6.11
N ARG A 82 11.07 -5.46 -4.92
CA ARG A 82 10.74 -4.05 -4.77
C ARG A 82 11.88 -3.18 -5.29
N ASP A 83 11.67 -2.58 -6.45
CA ASP A 83 12.62 -1.66 -7.07
C ASP A 83 12.38 -0.20 -6.67
N ALA A 84 13.40 0.63 -6.87
CA ALA A 84 13.30 2.06 -6.62
C ALA A 84 12.28 2.70 -7.57
N GLY A 85 11.32 3.45 -7.01
CA GLY A 85 10.25 4.09 -7.78
C GLY A 85 9.00 3.24 -7.96
N GLU A 86 8.99 2.00 -7.46
CA GLU A 86 7.77 1.19 -7.46
C GLU A 86 6.77 1.68 -6.40
N PRO A 87 5.50 1.90 -6.78
CA PRO A 87 4.47 2.37 -5.87
C PRO A 87 4.22 1.42 -4.70
N ALA A 88 3.99 1.99 -3.53
CA ALA A 88 3.44 1.26 -2.40
C ALA A 88 1.98 0.86 -2.62
N LEU A 89 1.58 -0.30 -2.08
CA LEU A 89 0.19 -0.76 -2.00
C LEU A 89 -0.35 -0.61 -0.58
N PRO A 90 -1.09 0.48 -0.26
CA PRO A 90 -1.72 0.64 1.04
C PRO A 90 -3.01 -0.15 1.15
N ASN A 91 -3.47 -0.34 2.38
CA ASN A 91 -4.76 -0.97 2.68
C ASN A 91 -4.87 -2.43 2.25
N VAL A 92 -3.75 -3.14 2.16
CA VAL A 92 -3.70 -4.57 1.84
C VAL A 92 -3.50 -5.36 3.13
N ASN A 93 -4.34 -6.36 3.37
CA ASN A 93 -4.23 -7.19 4.55
C ASN A 93 -3.09 -8.21 4.40
N VAL A 94 -2.25 -8.27 5.42
CA VAL A 94 -1.21 -9.30 5.59
C VAL A 94 -1.50 -10.02 6.89
N THR A 95 -1.53 -11.34 6.83
CA THR A 95 -1.85 -12.21 7.97
C THR A 95 -0.66 -13.10 8.30
N LEU A 96 -0.28 -13.12 9.56
CA LEU A 96 0.67 -14.04 10.13
C LEU A 96 -0.08 -15.13 10.92
N ASP A 97 0.22 -16.40 10.66
CA ASP A 97 -0.26 -17.51 11.49
C ASP A 97 0.64 -17.67 12.71
N LYS A 98 0.18 -17.17 13.86
CA LYS A 98 0.84 -17.28 15.16
C LYS A 98 0.34 -18.53 15.88
N ASP A 99 0.84 -19.69 15.47
CA ASP A 99 0.55 -20.98 16.10
C ASP A 99 -0.94 -21.36 16.11
N GLY A 100 -1.62 -21.22 14.97
CA GLY A 100 -3.05 -21.43 14.81
C GLY A 100 -3.90 -20.19 15.10
N THR A 101 -3.27 -19.08 15.54
CA THR A 101 -3.95 -17.80 15.73
C THR A 101 -3.56 -16.83 14.62
N ALA A 102 -4.54 -16.43 13.81
CA ALA A 102 -4.31 -15.43 12.77
C ALA A 102 -4.14 -14.02 13.38
N LEU A 103 -3.00 -13.39 13.11
CA LEU A 103 -2.75 -11.98 13.37
C LEU A 103 -2.74 -11.23 12.04
N THR A 104 -3.68 -10.32 11.85
CA THR A 104 -3.79 -9.54 10.60
C THR A 104 -3.42 -8.09 10.84
N VAL A 105 -2.59 -7.54 9.97
CA VAL A 105 -2.28 -6.11 9.86
C VAL A 105 -2.60 -5.62 8.46
N THR A 106 -2.80 -4.32 8.33
CA THR A 106 -3.08 -3.67 7.05
C THR A 106 -1.87 -2.81 6.66
N SER A 107 -1.43 -2.90 5.40
CA SER A 107 -0.30 -2.11 4.92
C SER A 107 -0.59 -0.61 4.99
N ALA A 108 0.43 0.15 5.42
CA ALA A 108 0.35 1.59 5.59
C ALA A 108 0.40 2.33 4.23
N ALA A 109 0.29 3.66 4.26
CA ALA A 109 0.34 4.52 3.07
C ALA A 109 1.61 4.33 2.22
N ASP A 110 2.73 3.97 2.85
CA ASP A 110 4.02 3.67 2.22
C ASP A 110 4.21 2.18 1.89
N GLY A 111 3.14 1.38 2.06
CA GLY A 111 3.10 -0.06 1.77
C GLY A 111 3.72 -0.90 2.87
N SER A 112 4.28 -0.29 3.92
CA SER A 112 4.92 -1.03 5.01
C SER A 112 3.91 -1.80 5.87
N TYR A 113 4.34 -2.95 6.39
CA TYR A 113 3.62 -3.71 7.40
C TYR A 113 4.61 -4.38 8.36
N GLY A 114 4.14 -4.79 9.54
CA GLY A 114 4.98 -5.52 10.47
C GLY A 114 4.22 -6.24 11.58
N PHE A 115 4.87 -7.27 12.11
CA PHE A 115 4.44 -8.07 13.25
C PHE A 115 5.54 -8.05 14.30
N SER A 116 5.16 -7.84 15.56
CA SER A 116 6.06 -7.85 16.71
C SER A 116 5.63 -8.90 17.73
N TYR A 117 6.42 -9.06 18.80
CA TYR A 117 6.16 -10.04 19.85
C TYR A 117 6.13 -11.47 19.30
N LEU A 118 7.14 -11.80 18.48
CA LEU A 118 7.33 -13.11 17.90
C LEU A 118 8.46 -13.87 18.60
N LEU A 119 8.31 -15.19 18.68
CA LEU A 119 9.38 -16.08 19.10
C LEU A 119 10.33 -16.33 17.92
N ALA A 120 11.60 -16.62 18.17
CA ALA A 120 12.61 -16.85 17.13
C ALA A 120 12.40 -18.19 16.38
N LYS A 121 11.39 -18.27 15.51
CA LYS A 121 11.04 -19.42 14.68
C LYS A 121 10.42 -18.99 13.35
N ASN A 122 10.10 -19.94 12.49
CA ASN A 122 9.39 -19.65 11.25
C ASN A 122 7.90 -19.40 11.50
N TYR A 123 7.36 -18.43 10.78
CA TYR A 123 5.92 -18.14 10.73
C TYR A 123 5.45 -18.20 9.29
N GLN A 124 4.21 -18.63 9.07
CA GLN A 124 3.57 -18.45 7.77
C GLN A 124 3.01 -17.03 7.69
N VAL A 125 3.36 -16.31 6.63
CA VAL A 125 2.86 -14.97 6.33
C VAL A 125 2.18 -15.00 4.97
N THR A 126 0.94 -14.54 4.92
CA THR A 126 0.08 -14.56 3.73
C THR A 126 -0.45 -13.16 3.46
N VAL A 127 -0.34 -12.69 2.22
CA VAL A 127 -0.97 -11.45 1.77
C VAL A 127 -2.31 -11.75 1.09
N ALA A 128 -3.30 -10.88 1.28
CA ALA A 128 -4.61 -11.01 0.65
C ALA A 128 -4.54 -10.79 -0.87
N ASP A 129 -5.39 -11.49 -1.62
CA ASP A 129 -5.60 -11.21 -3.04
C ASP A 129 -6.23 -9.83 -3.24
N LEU A 130 -5.84 -9.18 -4.34
CA LEU A 130 -6.41 -7.91 -4.76
C LEU A 130 -7.14 -8.11 -6.10
N GLU A 131 -8.40 -7.71 -6.16
CA GLU A 131 -9.17 -7.82 -7.39
C GLU A 131 -8.47 -7.03 -8.51
N GLY A 132 -8.25 -7.69 -9.66
CA GLY A 132 -7.58 -7.07 -10.79
C GLY A 132 -6.06 -7.06 -10.73
N PHE A 133 -5.45 -7.72 -9.74
CA PHE A 133 -4.02 -7.90 -9.65
C PHE A 133 -3.63 -9.37 -9.69
N VAL A 134 -2.36 -9.61 -10.03
CA VAL A 134 -1.68 -10.89 -9.92
C VAL A 134 -0.46 -10.68 -9.02
N HIS A 135 -0.12 -11.69 -8.22
CA HIS A 135 1.12 -11.66 -7.45
C HIS A 135 2.33 -11.84 -8.38
N SER A 136 3.31 -10.95 -8.29
CA SER A 136 4.64 -11.14 -8.90
C SER A 136 5.63 -11.82 -7.94
N SER A 137 5.23 -12.01 -6.68
CA SER A 137 5.98 -12.72 -5.64
C SER A 137 5.09 -13.81 -5.01
N PRO A 138 5.62 -14.76 -4.23
CA PRO A 138 4.77 -15.74 -3.55
C PRO A 138 3.79 -15.08 -2.57
N ALA A 139 2.48 -15.36 -2.73
CA ALA A 139 1.42 -14.87 -1.84
C ALA A 139 1.53 -15.40 -0.41
N VAL A 140 2.22 -16.53 -0.23
CA VAL A 140 2.51 -17.18 1.05
C VAL A 140 4.02 -17.33 1.18
N GLN A 141 4.58 -16.88 2.29
CA GLN A 141 5.99 -17.01 2.63
C GLN A 141 6.13 -17.59 4.04
N ASN A 142 7.25 -18.26 4.31
CA ASN A 142 7.53 -18.87 5.62
C ASN A 142 8.81 -18.30 6.28
N PRO A 143 8.91 -16.97 6.46
CA PRO A 143 10.11 -16.33 6.97
C PRO A 143 10.44 -16.74 8.42
N LEU A 144 11.72 -16.64 8.77
CA LEU A 144 12.14 -16.62 10.17
C LEU A 144 11.64 -15.33 10.83
N ALA A 145 11.33 -15.37 12.12
CA ALA A 145 10.82 -14.21 12.86
C ALA A 145 11.75 -12.99 12.88
N THR A 146 13.02 -13.14 12.49
CA THR A 146 14.01 -12.06 12.35
C THR A 146 14.02 -11.42 10.95
N ALA A 147 13.16 -11.89 10.03
CA ALA A 147 13.21 -11.46 8.64
C ALA A 147 12.70 -10.03 8.47
N GLY A 148 13.59 -9.17 7.97
CA GLY A 148 13.19 -7.93 7.29
C GLY A 148 12.98 -8.17 5.80
N ASN A 149 12.22 -7.29 5.16
CA ASN A 149 11.94 -7.31 3.72
C ASN A 149 11.16 -8.56 3.23
N VAL A 150 10.22 -9.04 4.02
CA VAL A 150 9.22 -10.01 3.55
C VAL A 150 8.25 -9.26 2.63
N ASN A 151 8.61 -9.10 1.36
CA ASN A 151 7.87 -8.22 0.45
C ASN A 151 6.85 -9.00 -0.38
N PHE A 152 5.74 -8.33 -0.69
CA PHE A 152 4.67 -8.86 -1.54
C PHE A 152 4.43 -7.92 -2.72
N GLY A 153 4.91 -8.34 -3.89
CA GLY A 153 4.73 -7.64 -5.16
C GLY A 153 3.45 -8.05 -5.88
N PHE A 154 2.76 -7.07 -6.45
CA PHE A 154 1.59 -7.26 -7.31
C PHE A 154 1.75 -6.48 -8.61
N PHE A 155 1.20 -7.00 -9.71
CA PHE A 155 1.02 -6.24 -10.94
C PHE A 155 -0.43 -6.33 -11.42
N ILE A 156 -0.85 -5.42 -12.31
CA ILE A 156 -2.23 -5.38 -12.81
C ILE A 156 -2.45 -6.55 -13.78
N ASN A 157 -3.56 -7.27 -13.58
CA ASN A 157 -4.09 -8.21 -14.54
C ASN A 157 -4.83 -7.45 -15.65
N TYR A 158 -4.22 -7.33 -16.83
CA TYR A 158 -4.89 -6.64 -17.96
C TYR A 158 -6.06 -7.43 -18.54
N ASP A 159 -6.08 -8.76 -18.41
CA ASP A 159 -7.21 -9.56 -18.88
C ASP A 159 -8.44 -9.30 -18.01
N TRP A 160 -8.24 -8.97 -16.73
CA TRP A 160 -9.32 -8.55 -15.85
C TRP A 160 -9.92 -7.19 -16.24
N LEU A 161 -9.18 -6.33 -16.96
CA LEU A 161 -9.72 -5.05 -17.47
C LEU A 161 -10.77 -5.25 -18.56
N ASN A 162 -10.86 -6.44 -19.15
CA ASN A 162 -11.81 -6.71 -20.23
C ASN A 162 -13.25 -6.48 -19.75
N GLY A 163 -13.93 -5.54 -20.41
CA GLY A 163 -15.32 -5.17 -20.09
C GLY A 163 -15.48 -4.37 -18.80
N LYS A 164 -14.40 -3.97 -18.12
CA LYS A 164 -14.47 -3.05 -16.99
C LYS A 164 -14.74 -1.65 -17.50
N THR A 165 -15.68 -0.96 -16.87
CA THR A 165 -15.98 0.45 -17.14
C THR A 165 -15.69 1.29 -15.91
N ALA A 166 -15.45 2.58 -16.14
CA ALA A 166 -15.57 3.58 -15.11
C ALA A 166 -16.81 4.44 -15.41
N ASN A 167 -17.70 4.57 -14.43
CA ASN A 167 -18.96 5.27 -14.59
C ASN A 167 -18.80 6.79 -14.38
N GLY A 168 -17.73 7.38 -14.93
CA GLY A 168 -17.30 8.75 -14.70
C GLY A 168 -17.69 9.75 -15.79
N PHE A 169 -17.61 11.04 -15.45
CA PHE A 169 -17.79 12.14 -16.41
C PHE A 169 -16.46 12.46 -17.11
N THR A 170 -16.21 11.81 -18.23
CA THR A 170 -14.92 11.90 -18.91
C THR A 170 -14.77 13.18 -19.69
N ILE A 171 -13.75 14.00 -19.37
CA ILE A 171 -13.41 15.20 -20.15
C ILE A 171 -12.91 14.83 -21.56
N GLY A 172 -12.47 13.59 -21.78
CA GLY A 172 -12.14 13.06 -23.11
C GLY A 172 -13.29 13.10 -24.13
N TYR A 173 -14.57 13.02 -23.69
CA TYR A 173 -15.73 13.20 -24.59
C TYR A 173 -15.83 14.64 -25.15
N TRP A 174 -15.12 15.57 -24.51
CA TRP A 174 -15.10 17.00 -24.80
C TRP A 174 -13.89 17.40 -25.63
N LYS A 175 -13.13 16.43 -26.18
CA LYS A 175 -11.87 16.61 -26.91
C LYS A 175 -11.85 17.76 -27.91
N ASN A 176 -12.99 18.11 -28.51
CA ASN A 176 -13.11 19.19 -29.50
C ASN A 176 -13.80 20.47 -28.96
N ASN A 177 -14.18 20.47 -27.69
CA ASN A 177 -15.09 21.43 -27.06
C ASN A 177 -14.65 21.89 -25.67
N VAL A 178 -13.51 21.46 -25.10
CA VAL A 178 -13.07 21.94 -23.76
C VAL A 178 -13.03 23.47 -23.71
N ASP A 179 -12.39 24.11 -24.69
CA ASP A 179 -12.35 25.57 -24.79
C ASP A 179 -13.73 26.20 -24.97
N LYS A 180 -14.63 25.51 -25.68
CA LYS A 180 -16.01 25.97 -25.87
C LYS A 180 -16.87 25.75 -24.62
N ALA A 181 -16.61 24.71 -23.83
CA ALA A 181 -17.27 24.44 -22.56
C ALA A 181 -16.85 25.47 -21.52
N ILE A 182 -15.56 25.83 -21.46
CA ILE A 182 -15.05 26.95 -20.67
C ILE A 182 -15.74 28.26 -21.06
N ALA A 183 -16.00 28.47 -22.36
CA ALA A 183 -16.59 29.69 -22.90
C ALA A 183 -18.14 29.69 -22.97
N ASN A 184 -18.81 28.59 -22.58
CA ASN A 184 -20.26 28.35 -22.76
C ASN A 184 -20.76 28.48 -24.23
N ARG A 185 -20.01 27.97 -25.20
CA ARG A 185 -20.26 28.15 -26.66
C ARG A 185 -20.63 26.87 -27.43
N THR A 186 -21.15 25.84 -26.76
CA THR A 186 -21.53 24.56 -27.41
C THR A 186 -22.97 24.14 -27.13
N ASN A 187 -23.61 23.50 -28.13
CA ASN A 187 -24.95 22.90 -28.07
C ASN A 187 -25.00 21.55 -27.31
N GLY A 188 -23.97 21.19 -26.54
CA GLY A 188 -23.89 19.94 -25.78
C GLY A 188 -24.04 20.16 -24.28
N ILE A 189 -23.97 19.08 -23.49
CA ILE A 189 -23.82 19.16 -22.02
C ILE A 189 -22.64 20.09 -21.73
N GLN A 190 -22.71 20.93 -20.68
CA GLN A 190 -21.62 21.83 -20.27
C GLN A 190 -21.18 21.49 -18.83
N VAL A 191 -19.87 21.43 -18.60
CA VAL A 191 -19.28 21.33 -17.25
C VAL A 191 -18.82 22.73 -16.85
N SER A 192 -19.14 23.16 -15.63
CA SER A 192 -18.79 24.51 -15.18
C SER A 192 -17.27 24.70 -15.12
N LYS A 193 -16.80 25.93 -15.37
CA LYS A 193 -15.39 26.30 -15.15
C LYS A 193 -14.92 25.93 -13.73
N ALA A 194 -15.77 26.09 -12.72
CA ALA A 194 -15.46 25.75 -11.34
C ALA A 194 -15.19 24.23 -11.16
N THR A 195 -15.98 23.38 -11.83
CA THR A 195 -15.78 21.92 -11.80
C THR A 195 -14.46 21.54 -12.47
N LEU A 196 -14.11 22.14 -13.61
CA LEU A 196 -12.83 21.88 -14.28
C LEU A 196 -11.62 22.31 -13.44
N LEU A 197 -11.71 23.48 -12.77
CA LEU A 197 -10.67 23.95 -11.85
C LEU A 197 -10.53 23.05 -10.62
N ASN A 198 -11.64 22.56 -10.08
CA ASN A 198 -11.62 21.60 -8.97
C ASN A 198 -10.88 20.32 -9.36
N TYR A 199 -11.19 19.76 -10.52
CA TYR A 199 -10.48 18.58 -11.00
C TYR A 199 -8.99 18.85 -11.22
N LEU A 200 -8.58 19.99 -11.81
CA LEU A 200 -7.17 20.35 -11.91
C LEU A 200 -6.47 20.50 -10.55
N GLY A 201 -7.17 21.02 -9.56
CA GLY A 201 -6.70 21.02 -8.17
C GLY A 201 -6.39 19.61 -7.69
N THR A 202 -7.31 18.66 -7.91
CA THR A 202 -7.08 17.25 -7.56
C THR A 202 -5.95 16.64 -8.38
N LEU A 203 -5.88 16.88 -9.70
CA LEU A 203 -4.79 16.41 -10.56
C LEU A 203 -3.41 16.77 -10.00
N SER A 204 -3.25 18.00 -9.49
CA SER A 204 -1.99 18.45 -8.94
C SER A 204 -1.52 17.68 -7.70
N THR A 205 -2.42 16.94 -7.04
CA THR A 205 -2.13 16.15 -5.85
C THR A 205 -1.68 14.72 -6.13
N PHE A 206 -1.92 14.20 -7.34
CA PHE A 206 -1.58 12.81 -7.66
C PHE A 206 -0.77 12.61 -8.94
N ALA A 207 -0.88 13.49 -9.93
CA ALA A 207 -0.14 13.37 -11.18
C ALA A 207 1.36 13.64 -10.96
N LEU A 208 2.20 12.78 -11.53
CA LEU A 208 3.63 13.02 -11.65
C LEU A 208 3.89 14.25 -12.55
N SER A 209 4.94 15.01 -12.25
CA SER A 209 5.48 16.01 -13.18
C SER A 209 5.85 15.29 -14.48
N PRO A 210 5.45 15.72 -15.71
CA PRO A 210 4.97 17.06 -16.11
C PRO A 210 3.45 17.21 -16.28
N LEU A 211 2.63 16.19 -15.97
CA LEU A 211 1.17 16.28 -16.12
C LEU A 211 0.50 17.03 -14.97
N ASN A 212 1.27 17.44 -13.97
CA ASN A 212 0.81 18.31 -12.91
C ASN A 212 0.47 19.72 -13.46
N PHE A 213 -0.82 20.07 -13.45
CA PHE A 213 -1.31 21.38 -13.88
C PHE A 213 -1.71 22.23 -12.67
N PRO A 214 -1.42 23.55 -12.67
CA PRO A 214 -1.89 24.43 -11.62
C PRO A 214 -3.42 24.59 -11.67
N ALA A 215 -4.08 24.68 -10.50
CA ALA A 215 -5.51 24.93 -10.35
C ALA A 215 -5.90 26.38 -10.73
N SER A 216 -5.71 26.75 -12.00
CA SER A 216 -5.88 28.10 -12.54
C SER A 216 -6.28 28.07 -14.01
N ASP A 217 -6.62 29.24 -14.57
CA ASP A 217 -6.89 29.39 -16.01
C ASP A 217 -5.71 28.99 -16.89
N VAL A 218 -4.48 29.11 -16.38
CA VAL A 218 -3.27 28.65 -17.08
C VAL A 218 -3.25 27.13 -17.18
N GLY A 219 -3.56 26.42 -16.08
CA GLY A 219 -3.63 24.96 -16.07
C GLY A 219 -4.75 24.43 -16.98
N LEU A 220 -5.90 25.11 -17.02
CA LEU A 220 -6.98 24.77 -17.97
C LEU A 220 -6.52 24.87 -19.43
N LYS A 221 -5.77 25.93 -19.78
CA LYS A 221 -5.22 26.08 -21.13
C LYS A 221 -4.19 25.00 -21.45
N GLN A 222 -3.35 24.62 -20.48
CA GLN A 222 -2.35 23.57 -20.65
C GLN A 222 -3.00 22.20 -20.85
N ALA A 223 -3.97 21.84 -19.99
CA ALA A 223 -4.75 20.61 -20.15
C ALA A 223 -5.51 20.58 -21.48
N SER A 224 -6.13 21.70 -21.87
CA SER A 224 -6.80 21.85 -23.16
C SER A 224 -5.84 21.64 -24.34
N ALA A 225 -4.61 22.16 -24.26
CA ALA A 225 -3.61 21.98 -25.30
C ALA A 225 -3.21 20.50 -25.48
N VAL A 226 -3.07 19.73 -24.38
CA VAL A 226 -2.80 18.28 -24.45
C VAL A 226 -3.96 17.55 -25.12
N LEU A 227 -5.19 17.80 -24.65
CA LEU A 227 -6.40 17.15 -25.16
C LEU A 227 -6.67 17.49 -26.64
N SER A 228 -6.37 18.71 -27.07
CA SER A 228 -6.64 19.21 -28.43
C SER A 228 -5.61 18.79 -29.48
N LYS A 229 -4.52 18.10 -29.11
CA LYS A 229 -3.53 17.63 -30.09
C LYS A 229 -4.21 16.74 -31.16
N THR A 230 -3.90 16.95 -32.44
CA THR A 230 -4.50 16.20 -33.56
C THR A 230 -3.57 15.13 -34.16
N GLY A 231 -2.29 15.13 -33.81
CA GLY A 231 -1.32 14.15 -34.27
C GLY A 231 -1.55 12.73 -33.72
N SER A 232 -0.99 11.76 -34.44
CA SER A 232 -1.06 10.32 -34.14
C SER A 232 0.21 9.76 -33.47
N ALA A 233 1.11 10.63 -32.99
CA ALA A 233 2.26 10.19 -32.22
C ALA A 233 1.78 9.43 -30.97
N SER A 234 2.30 8.23 -30.73
CA SER A 234 1.87 7.33 -29.65
C SER A 234 1.92 8.01 -28.28
N ILE A 235 2.99 8.78 -28.01
CA ILE A 235 3.14 9.54 -26.77
C ILE A 235 2.09 10.66 -26.61
N ASP A 236 1.69 11.31 -27.69
CA ASP A 236 0.64 12.34 -27.67
C ASP A 236 -0.74 11.72 -27.46
N LEU A 237 -0.98 10.53 -28.02
CA LEU A 237 -2.22 9.78 -27.82
C LEU A 237 -2.33 9.30 -26.36
N LEU A 238 -1.24 8.78 -25.79
CA LEU A 238 -1.18 8.37 -24.39
C LEU A 238 -1.44 9.56 -23.45
N ALA A 239 -0.76 10.69 -23.67
CA ALA A 239 -0.93 11.89 -22.84
C ALA A 239 -2.39 12.39 -22.82
N LYS A 240 -3.08 12.39 -23.98
CA LYS A 240 -4.50 12.76 -24.06
C LYS A 240 -5.38 11.87 -23.19
N GLN A 241 -5.17 10.57 -23.28
CA GLN A 241 -6.02 9.60 -22.60
C GLN A 241 -5.76 9.56 -21.12
N LEU A 242 -4.49 9.71 -20.73
CA LEU A 242 -4.10 9.83 -19.34
C LEU A 242 -4.78 11.03 -18.69
N VAL A 243 -4.66 12.25 -19.25
CA VAL A 243 -5.36 13.44 -18.73
C VAL A 243 -6.88 13.20 -18.61
N ALA A 244 -7.50 12.58 -19.62
CA ALA A 244 -8.92 12.25 -19.56
C ALA A 244 -9.27 11.24 -18.45
N SER A 245 -8.40 10.26 -18.19
CA SER A 245 -8.55 9.24 -17.15
C SER A 245 -8.37 9.80 -15.75
N GLU A 246 -7.39 10.68 -15.59
CA GLU A 246 -7.13 11.35 -14.32
C GLU A 246 -8.33 12.25 -13.92
N PHE A 247 -8.96 12.93 -14.89
CA PHE A 247 -10.21 13.67 -14.68
C PHE A 247 -11.38 12.75 -14.28
N ASN A 248 -11.49 11.57 -14.90
CA ASN A 248 -12.46 10.55 -14.49
C ASN A 248 -12.23 10.14 -13.03
N PHE A 249 -10.98 9.86 -12.64
CA PHE A 249 -10.63 9.49 -11.27
C PHE A 249 -10.96 10.62 -10.27
N ALA A 250 -10.67 11.88 -10.59
CA ALA A 250 -11.02 13.03 -9.75
C ALA A 250 -12.54 13.17 -9.53
N SER A 251 -13.36 12.62 -10.42
CA SER A 251 -14.82 12.52 -10.26
C SER A 251 -15.28 11.30 -9.44
N GLY A 252 -14.35 10.50 -8.91
CA GLY A 252 -14.61 9.27 -8.16
C GLY A 252 -14.87 8.04 -9.02
N ALA A 253 -14.47 8.06 -10.30
CA ALA A 253 -14.72 6.95 -11.22
C ALA A 253 -13.60 5.91 -11.15
N TYR A 254 -13.94 4.70 -10.70
CA TYR A 254 -13.00 3.60 -10.51
C TYR A 254 -13.25 2.47 -11.51
N ILE A 255 -12.18 1.79 -11.94
CA ILE A 255 -12.23 0.60 -12.81
C ILE A 255 -12.99 -0.49 -12.07
N GLY A 256 -14.22 -0.78 -12.49
CA GLY A 256 -15.06 -1.78 -11.83
C GLY A 256 -15.29 -1.51 -10.33
N GLY A 257 -15.24 -0.25 -9.89
CA GLY A 257 -15.35 0.10 -8.47
C GLY A 257 -14.06 -0.05 -7.65
N ASN A 258 -12.94 -0.47 -8.25
CA ASN A 258 -11.68 -0.69 -7.55
C ASN A 258 -10.73 0.52 -7.69
N ALA A 259 -10.71 1.38 -6.67
CA ALA A 259 -9.90 2.60 -6.64
C ALA A 259 -8.39 2.31 -6.66
N LEU A 260 -7.99 1.22 -6.00
CA LEU A 260 -6.61 0.77 -5.91
C LEU A 260 -6.08 0.39 -7.31
N ALA A 261 -6.84 -0.41 -8.05
CA ALA A 261 -6.53 -0.75 -9.44
C ALA A 261 -6.44 0.49 -10.34
N THR A 262 -7.38 1.44 -10.22
CA THR A 262 -7.32 2.71 -10.97
C THR A 262 -6.06 3.50 -10.67
N TYR A 263 -5.67 3.61 -9.40
CA TYR A 263 -4.50 4.35 -9.00
C TYR A 263 -3.20 3.80 -9.63
N TYR A 264 -2.93 2.48 -9.56
CA TYR A 264 -1.74 1.94 -10.23
C TYR A 264 -1.84 1.94 -11.73
N PHE A 265 -3.05 1.76 -12.26
CA PHE A 265 -3.26 1.83 -13.69
C PHE A 265 -2.87 3.21 -14.20
N LEU A 266 -3.26 4.29 -13.53
CA LEU A 266 -2.82 5.66 -13.83
C LEU A 266 -1.32 5.83 -13.65
N TYR A 267 -0.75 5.41 -12.51
CA TYR A 267 0.67 5.53 -12.22
C TYR A 267 1.54 4.91 -13.31
N GLN A 268 1.16 3.72 -13.79
CA GLN A 268 1.91 3.03 -14.83
C GLN A 268 1.94 3.82 -16.14
N GLY A 269 0.82 4.41 -16.59
CA GLY A 269 0.84 5.21 -17.80
C GLY A 269 1.57 6.52 -17.64
N GLU A 270 1.52 7.14 -16.46
CA GLU A 270 2.36 8.30 -16.13
C GLU A 270 3.84 7.93 -16.21
N TYR A 271 4.23 6.78 -15.64
CA TYR A 271 5.59 6.27 -15.73
C TYR A 271 6.00 6.01 -17.19
N MET A 272 5.14 5.39 -17.99
CA MET A 272 5.39 5.15 -19.42
C MET A 272 5.49 6.46 -20.21
N HIS A 273 4.69 7.47 -19.86
CA HIS A 273 4.73 8.79 -20.48
C HIS A 273 6.05 9.51 -20.18
N LEU A 274 6.48 9.48 -18.91
CA LEU A 274 7.73 10.08 -18.45
C LEU A 274 8.97 9.42 -19.04
N ASN A 275 8.93 8.09 -19.15
CA ASN A 275 10.04 7.27 -19.61
C ASN A 275 9.81 6.77 -21.03
N ALA A 276 9.16 7.58 -21.89
CA ALA A 276 8.73 7.17 -23.22
C ALA A 276 9.86 6.59 -24.08
N SER A 277 11.11 7.04 -23.88
CA SER A 277 12.29 6.48 -24.57
C SER A 277 12.60 5.03 -24.21
N SER A 278 12.12 4.56 -23.07
CA SER A 278 12.28 3.19 -22.57
C SER A 278 11.19 2.24 -23.09
N PHE A 279 10.19 2.75 -23.82
CA PHE A 279 9.07 1.97 -24.35
C PHE A 279 8.96 2.10 -25.87
N SER A 280 8.60 0.99 -26.52
CA SER A 280 8.30 1.02 -27.95
C SER A 280 6.98 1.77 -28.22
N SER A 281 6.80 2.26 -29.45
CA SER A 281 5.54 2.86 -29.86
C SER A 281 4.34 1.92 -29.73
N ALA A 282 4.55 0.61 -29.92
CA ALA A 282 3.52 -0.40 -29.75
C ALA A 282 3.07 -0.52 -28.28
N GLN A 283 4.01 -0.49 -27.33
CA GLN A 283 3.70 -0.53 -25.89
C GLN A 283 2.94 0.73 -25.45
N LEU A 284 3.36 1.92 -25.90
CA LEU A 284 2.65 3.17 -25.60
C LEU A 284 1.22 3.17 -26.18
N LEU A 285 1.05 2.65 -27.40
CA LEU A 285 -0.27 2.55 -28.03
C LEU A 285 -1.17 1.56 -27.29
N ALA A 286 -0.66 0.39 -26.92
CA ALA A 286 -1.40 -0.58 -26.13
C ALA A 286 -1.85 -0.02 -24.78
N GLN A 287 -0.98 0.74 -24.10
CA GLN A 287 -1.37 1.41 -22.85
C GLN A 287 -2.46 2.47 -23.08
N LYS A 288 -2.34 3.26 -24.15
CA LYS A 288 -3.39 4.19 -24.57
C LYS A 288 -4.71 3.47 -24.85
N ASP A 289 -4.71 2.31 -25.49
CA ASP A 289 -5.92 1.54 -25.77
C ASP A 289 -6.60 1.03 -24.49
N ARG A 290 -5.82 0.67 -23.47
CA ARG A 290 -6.37 0.33 -22.14
C ARG A 290 -7.02 1.54 -21.46
N TYR A 291 -6.45 2.74 -21.60
CA TYR A 291 -7.08 3.96 -21.09
C TYR A 291 -8.35 4.32 -21.84
N ASP A 292 -8.40 4.11 -23.15
CA ASP A 292 -9.63 4.27 -23.93
C ASP A 292 -10.74 3.36 -23.40
N ALA A 293 -10.43 2.10 -23.07
CA ALA A 293 -11.41 1.18 -22.48
C ALA A 293 -11.96 1.71 -21.15
N TYR A 294 -11.09 2.23 -20.28
CA TYR A 294 -11.48 2.88 -19.03
C TYR A 294 -12.30 4.18 -19.23
N ASN A 295 -11.92 5.01 -20.22
CA ASN A 295 -12.50 6.34 -20.47
C ASN A 295 -13.80 6.32 -21.27
N ASN A 296 -13.97 5.34 -22.16
CA ASN A 296 -15.15 5.24 -22.99
C ASN A 296 -16.29 4.64 -22.16
N SER A 297 -17.14 5.50 -21.60
CA SER A 297 -18.37 5.18 -20.85
C SER A 297 -19.40 4.30 -21.59
N HIS A 298 -19.07 3.79 -22.77
CA HIS A 298 -19.86 2.86 -23.59
C HIS A 298 -19.05 1.65 -24.10
N GLY A 299 -18.00 1.23 -23.38
CA GLY A 299 -17.38 -0.08 -23.59
C GLY A 299 -16.48 -0.17 -24.82
N GLY A 300 -15.36 0.56 -24.80
CA GLY A 300 -14.23 0.19 -25.64
C GLY A 300 -13.69 -1.16 -25.17
N ALA A 301 -13.84 -2.22 -25.97
CA ALA A 301 -13.18 -3.49 -25.68
C ALA A 301 -11.67 -3.33 -25.78
N VAL A 302 -10.93 -3.88 -24.83
CA VAL A 302 -9.49 -4.12 -24.99
C VAL A 302 -9.37 -5.23 -26.04
N LEU A 303 -8.96 -4.87 -27.25
CA LEU A 303 -8.67 -5.85 -28.29
C LEU A 303 -7.19 -6.21 -28.18
N PHE A 304 -6.91 -7.49 -27.96
CA PHE A 304 -5.57 -8.06 -27.88
C PHE A 304 -5.00 -8.35 -29.27
#